data_AF-A0A2N9AMR3-F1
#
_entry.id   AF-A0A2N9AMR3-F1
#
_cell.length_a   1.000
_cell.length_b   1.000
_cell.length_c   1.000
_cell.angle_alpha   90.00
_cell.angle_beta   90.00
_cell.angle_gamma   90.00
#
_symmetry.space_group_name_H-M   'P 1'
#
loop_
_entity.id
_entity.type
_entity.pdbx_description
1 polymer ?
#
loop_
_entity_poly.entity_id
_entity_poly.type
_entity_poly.pdbx_seq_one_letter_code
_entity_poly.pdbx_strand_id
1 'polypeptide(L)' 'MNKNSDSEKGQVMTLLSALYEDMLQNPCPSCKTVHMQKGRWFATVTKYQCLHCDLTVLLTYQRKVEIFTLHQARKDKIGT' A
#
# COMPACT_ATOMS: atom_id res chain seq x y z
N MET A 1 6.34 4.89 -30.56
CA MET A 1 5.97 6.13 -29.85
C MET A 1 5.09 5.73 -28.67
N ASN A 2 5.67 5.66 -27.46
CA ASN A 2 4.98 5.19 -26.25
C ASN A 2 4.22 6.35 -25.59
N LYS A 3 2.88 6.28 -25.52
CA LYS A 3 1.99 7.28 -24.90
C LYS A 3 1.08 6.67 -23.82
N ASN A 4 1.55 5.73 -23.02
CA ASN A 4 0.71 5.08 -21.99
C ASN A 4 1.09 5.42 -20.54
N SER A 5 2.24 6.06 -20.31
CA SER A 5 2.83 6.19 -18.97
C SER A 5 2.19 7.23 -18.06
N ASP A 6 1.45 8.20 -18.61
CA ASP A 6 0.91 9.33 -17.83
C ASP A 6 -0.53 9.11 -17.36
N SER A 7 -1.31 8.29 -18.07
CA SER A 7 -2.68 7.93 -17.67
C SER A 7 -2.69 6.96 -16.47
N GLU A 8 -1.76 5.99 -16.46
CA GLU A 8 -1.63 5.02 -15.37
C GLU A 8 -1.23 5.69 -14.04
N LYS A 9 -0.33 6.68 -14.08
CA LYS A 9 0.08 7.44 -12.88
C LYS A 9 -1.07 8.21 -12.24
N GLY A 10 -1.95 8.81 -13.06
CA GLY A 10 -3.13 9.53 -12.57
C GLY A 10 -4.15 8.62 -11.90
N GLN A 11 -4.36 7.42 -12.43
CA GLN A 11 -5.22 6.42 -11.81
C GLN A 11 -4.65 5.88 -10.50
N VAL A 12 -3.34 5.62 -10.45
CA VAL A 12 -2.65 5.15 -9.23
C VAL A 12 -2.76 6.17 -8.09
N MET A 13 -2.58 7.47 -8.37
CA MET A 13 -2.73 8.53 -7.37
C MET A 13 -4.17 8.70 -6.88
N THR A 14 -5.15 8.51 -7.77
CA THR A 14 -6.57 8.56 -7.40
C THR A 14 -6.97 7.37 -6.53
N LEU A 15 -6.42 6.19 -6.84
CA LEU A 15 -6.63 4.99 -6.02
C LEU A 15 -6.02 5.14 -4.62
N LEU A 16 -4.84 5.74 -4.54
CA LEU A 16 -4.18 6.04 -3.27
C LEU A 16 -5.09 6.91 -2.39
N SER A 17 -5.59 8.04 -2.89
CA SER A 17 -6.39 8.96 -2.07
C SER A 17 -7.74 8.37 -1.62
N ALA A 18 -8.42 7.59 -2.47
CA ALA A 18 -9.71 6.99 -2.16
C ALA A 18 -9.66 5.96 -0.99
N LEU A 19 -8.48 5.39 -0.72
CA LEU A 19 -8.29 4.35 0.30
C LEU A 19 -7.57 4.84 1.55
N TYR A 20 -7.40 6.16 1.71
CA TYR A 20 -6.68 6.72 2.85
C TYR A 20 -7.31 6.42 4.21
N GLU A 21 -8.64 6.28 4.24
CA GLU A 21 -9.36 5.98 5.47
C GLU A 21 -9.56 4.47 5.71
N ASP A 22 -9.17 3.63 4.77
CA ASP A 22 -9.25 2.18 4.93
C ASP A 22 -8.13 1.66 5.83
N MET A 23 -8.41 0.57 6.55
CA MET A 23 -7.37 -0.21 7.22
C MET A 23 -6.69 -1.11 6.19
N LEU A 24 -5.42 -0.84 5.92
CA LEU A 24 -4.60 -1.62 5.00
C LEU A 24 -3.66 -2.55 5.76
N GLN A 25 -3.16 -3.55 5.05
CA GLN A 25 -2.27 -4.58 5.60
C GLN A 25 -0.93 -4.57 4.86
N ASN A 26 0.18 -4.64 5.60
CA ASN A 26 1.49 -4.92 5.03
C ASN A 26 2.21 -5.98 5.87
N PRO A 27 2.45 -7.20 5.37
CA PRO A 27 3.24 -8.20 6.10
C PRO A 27 4.71 -7.77 6.18
N CYS A 28 5.33 -7.97 7.34
CA CYS A 28 6.76 -7.81 7.52
C CYS A 28 7.52 -8.71 6.53
N PRO A 29 8.50 -8.20 5.76
CA PRO A 29 9.22 -9.01 4.79
C PRO A 29 10.04 -10.14 5.45
N SER A 30 10.47 -9.95 6.69
CA SER A 30 11.21 -10.96 7.47
C SER A 30 10.28 -11.93 8.20
N CYS A 31 9.59 -11.50 9.27
CA CYS A 31 8.84 -12.40 10.15
C CYS A 31 7.38 -12.64 9.74
N LYS A 32 6.92 -12.04 8.64
CA LYS A 32 5.55 -12.14 8.11
C LYS A 32 4.42 -11.62 9.01
N THR A 33 4.73 -11.09 10.20
CA THR A 33 3.76 -10.39 11.06
C THR A 33 3.03 -9.31 10.25
N VAL A 34 1.70 -9.31 10.31
CA VAL A 34 0.87 -8.39 9.55
C VAL A 34 0.78 -7.05 10.28
N HIS A 35 1.21 -5.98 9.62
CA HIS A 35 1.06 -4.62 10.13
C HIS A 35 -0.23 -4.01 9.58
N MET A 36 -1.11 -3.59 10.49
CA MET A 36 -2.40 -2.98 10.19
C MET A 36 -2.33 -1.48 10.47
N GLN A 37 -2.51 -0.64 9.45
CA GLN A 37 -2.55 0.81 9.60
C GLN A 37 -3.51 1.46 8.59
N LYS A 38 -3.92 2.69 8.86
CA LYS A 38 -4.71 3.50 7.91
C LYS A 38 -3.94 3.73 6.60
N GLY A 39 -4.65 3.79 5.48
CA GLY A 39 -4.04 4.08 4.17
C GLY A 39 -3.21 5.37 4.17
N ARG A 40 -3.71 6.45 4.77
CA ARG A 40 -2.96 7.71 4.92
C ARG A 40 -1.63 7.56 5.64
N TRP A 41 -1.52 6.59 6.55
CA TRP A 41 -0.26 6.30 7.24
C TRP A 41 0.73 5.62 6.29
N PHE A 42 0.29 4.60 5.54
CA PHE A 42 1.12 3.96 4.51
C PHE A 42 1.54 4.91 3.39
N ALA A 43 0.66 5.84 3.00
CA ALA A 43 0.96 6.83 1.98
C ALA A 43 2.11 7.76 2.40
N THR A 44 2.16 8.16 3.68
CA THR A 44 3.11 9.15 4.19
C THR A 44 4.40 8.55 4.74
N VAL A 45 4.33 7.38 5.39
CA VAL A 45 5.51 6.79 6.05
C VAL A 45 6.57 6.36 5.04
N THR A 46 7.84 6.63 5.36
CA THR A 46 9.00 6.18 4.55
C THR A 46 9.58 4.88 5.08
N LYS A 47 9.64 4.74 6.40
CA LYS A 47 10.15 3.55 7.10
C LYS A 47 9.44 3.38 8.43
N TYR A 48 9.33 2.15 8.89
CA TYR A 48 8.81 1.83 10.22
C TYR A 48 9.49 0.59 10.77
N GLN A 49 9.50 0.43 12.09
CA GLN A 49 10.02 -0.79 12.73
C GLN A 49 8.92 -1.84 12.85
N CYS A 50 9.28 -3.09 12.54
CA CYS A 50 8.44 -4.21 12.88
C CYS A 50 8.52 -4.46 14.38
N LEU A 51 7.42 -4.28 15.11
CA LEU A 51 7.36 -4.49 16.58
C LEU A 51 7.59 -5.94 17.03
N HIS A 52 7.76 -6.88 16.09
CA HIS A 52 7.94 -8.30 16.40
C HIS A 52 9.37 -8.80 16.18
N CYS A 53 10.04 -8.37 15.10
CA CYS A 53 11.40 -8.79 14.78
C CYS A 53 12.40 -7.63 14.66
N ASP A 54 12.00 -6.42 15.06
CA ASP A 54 12.77 -5.18 15.06
C ASP A 54 13.34 -4.73 13.71
N LEU A 55 13.02 -5.46 12.63
CA LEU A 55 13.43 -5.08 11.28
C LEU A 55 12.87 -3.70 10.93
N THR A 56 13.75 -2.81 10.48
CA THR A 56 13.33 -1.56 9.84
C THR A 56 12.81 -1.87 8.44
N VAL A 57 11.50 -1.74 8.25
CA VAL A 57 10.84 -1.92 6.95
C VAL A 57 10.89 -0.60 6.19
N LEU A 58 11.61 -0.58 5.07
CA LEU A 58 11.57 0.52 4.12
C LEU A 58 10.31 0.39 3.24
N LEU A 59 9.51 1.46 3.19
CA LEU A 59 8.30 1.50 2.41
C LEU A 59 8.51 2.34 1.14
N THR A 60 9.03 1.69 0.09
CA THR A 60 9.24 2.32 -1.22
C THR A 60 7.90 2.73 -1.86
N TYR A 61 7.93 3.68 -2.79
CA TYR A 61 6.73 4.07 -3.53
C TYR A 61 6.05 2.88 -4.22
N GLN A 62 6.83 2.03 -4.88
CA GLN A 62 6.31 0.81 -5.51
C GLN A 62 5.59 -0.09 -4.50
N ARG A 63 6.16 -0.28 -3.31
CA ARG A 63 5.51 -1.08 -2.26
C ARG A 63 4.21 -0.45 -1.76
N LYS A 64 4.13 0.88 -1.69
CA LYS A 64 2.88 1.59 -1.38
C LYS A 64 1.83 1.28 -2.43
N VAL A 65 2.15 1.41 -3.72
CA VAL A 65 1.23 1.09 -4.82
C VAL A 65 0.71 -0.35 -4.68
N GLU A 66 1.59 -1.32 -4.44
CA GLU A 66 1.19 -2.72 -4.24
C GLU A 66 0.21 -2.92 -3.07
N ILE A 67 0.45 -2.28 -1.92
CA ILE A 67 -0.44 -2.39 -0.74
C ILE A 67 -1.85 -1.89 -1.10
N PHE A 68 -1.94 -0.75 -1.77
CA PHE A 68 -3.21 -0.13 -2.15
C PHE A 68 -3.94 -0.94 -3.23
N THR A 69 -3.24 -1.38 -4.28
CA THR A 69 -3.81 -2.23 -5.34
C THR A 69 -4.31 -3.56 -4.79
N LEU A 70 -3.53 -4.22 -3.93
CA LEU A 70 -3.96 -5.49 -3.30
C LEU A 70 -5.20 -5.29 -2.44
N HIS A 71 -5.33 -4.16 -1.76
CA HIS A 71 -6.50 -3.84 -0.96
C HIS A 71 -7.73 -3.57 -1.83
N GLN A 72 -7.60 -2.76 -2.88
CA GLN A 72 -8.68 -2.52 -3.83
C GLN A 72 -9.18 -3.83 -4.44
N ALA A 73 -8.27 -4.68 -4.94
CA ALA A 73 -8.63 -5.97 -5.51
C ALA A 73 -9.34 -6.90 -4.52
N ARG A 74 -9.09 -6.78 -3.20
CA ARG A 74 -9.87 -7.50 -2.18
C ARG A 74 -11.25 -6.89 -1.99
N LYS A 75 -11.39 -5.55 -1.97
CA LYS A 75 -12.69 -4.88 -1.87
C LYS A 75 -13.59 -5.24 -3.04
N ASP A 76 -13.06 -5.25 -4.25
CA ASP A 76 -13.81 -5.58 -5.47
C ASP A 76 -14.36 -7.01 -5.43
N LYS A 77 -13.61 -7.94 -4.82
CA LYS A 77 -14.04 -9.34 -4.62
C LYS A 77 -15.08 -9.54 -3.52
N ILE A 78 -15.17 -8.60 -2.58
CA ILE A 78 -16.15 -8.64 -1.47
C ILE A 78 -17.44 -7.91 -1.88
N GLY A 79 -17.40 -7.09 -2.93
CA GLY A 79 -18.54 -6.35 -3.49
C GLY A 79 -19.40 -7.12 -4.51
N THR A 80 -19.19 -8.43 -4.67
CA THR A 80 -20.04 -9.38 -5.42
C THR A 80 -20.67 -10.37 -4.48
#